data_AF-A0A2U3Z8M3-F1
#
_entry.id   AF-A0A2U3Z8M3-F1
#
_cell.length_a   1.000
_cell.length_b   1.000
_cell.length_c   1.000
_cell.angle_alpha   90.00
_cell.angle_beta   90.00
_cell.angle_gamma   90.00
#
_symmetry.space_group_name_H-M   'P 1'
#
loop_
_entity.id
_entity.type
_entity.pdbx_description
1 polymer ?
#
loop_
_entity_poly.entity_id
_entity_poly.type
_entity_poly.pdbx_seq_one_letter_code
_entity_poly.pdbx_strand_id
1 'polypeptide(L)'
;RVVLRVLEAAVVAKKRFSVYITESQPDLSGKKMARALYHLNVPVTVVLDAAVGYIMEKVDLVIVGAEGVVENGGIINKIGTNQMAVCAKAQNKPFYVVAESFKFVRL
;
A
#
# COMPACT_ATOMS: atom_id res chain seq x y z
N ARG A 1 4.95 6.76 3.49
CA ARG A 1 6.36 6.88 3.93
C ARG A 1 6.83 5.64 4.69
N VAL A 2 6.10 5.18 5.72
CA VAL A 2 6.46 3.96 6.49
C VAL A 2 6.51 2.71 5.62
N VAL A 3 5.55 2.52 4.71
CA VAL A 3 5.56 1.39 3.76
C VAL A 3 6.86 1.33 2.96
N LEU A 4 7.35 2.47 2.46
CA LEU A 4 8.62 2.52 1.75
C LEU A 4 9.80 2.05 2.63
N ARG A 5 9.85 2.45 3.90
CA ARG A 5 10.89 2.00 4.86
C ARG A 5 10.82 0.50 5.12
N VAL A 6 9.61 -0.08 5.21
CA VAL A 6 9.43 -1.53 5.35
C VAL A 6 9.94 -2.27 4.11
N LEU A 7 9.60 -1.76 2.91
CA LEU A 7 10.07 -2.37 1.66
C LEU A 7 11.59 -2.22 1.49
N GLU A 8 12.17 -1.09 1.87
CA GLU A 8 13.64 -0.90 1.92
C GLU A 8 14.31 -1.92 2.85
N ALA A 9 13.77 -2.12 4.06
CA ALA A 9 14.28 -3.12 4.98
C ALA A 9 14.19 -4.54 4.39
N ALA A 10 13.11 -4.85 3.66
CA ALA A 10 12.96 -6.13 2.97
C ALA A 10 14.00 -6.31 1.85
N VAL A 11 14.33 -5.24 1.10
CA VAL A 11 15.41 -5.26 0.09
C VAL A 11 16.77 -5.51 0.75
N VAL A 12 17.08 -4.82 1.85
CA VAL A 12 18.32 -5.02 2.61
C VAL A 12 18.40 -6.45 3.14
N ALA A 13 17.27 -7.03 3.56
CA ALA A 13 17.15 -8.43 3.96
C ALA A 13 17.15 -9.42 2.77
N LYS A 14 17.49 -8.96 1.56
CA LYS A 14 17.60 -9.75 0.31
C LYS A 14 16.33 -10.49 -0.07
N LYS A 15 15.15 -9.96 0.28
CA LYS A 15 13.87 -10.50 -0.18
C LYS A 15 13.62 -10.07 -1.62
N ARG A 16 13.19 -11.01 -2.47
CA ARG A 16 12.82 -10.73 -3.86
C ARG A 16 11.30 -10.58 -3.96
N PHE A 17 10.85 -9.47 -4.50
CA PHE A 17 9.45 -9.16 -4.69
C PHE A 17 9.29 -8.13 -5.81
N SER A 18 8.08 -8.05 -6.37
CA SER A 18 7.65 -6.98 -7.26
C SER A 18 6.49 -6.22 -6.62
N VAL A 19 6.27 -4.98 -7.04
CA VAL A 19 5.26 -4.11 -6.41
C VAL A 19 4.35 -3.51 -7.48
N TYR A 20 3.05 -3.64 -7.29
CA TYR A 20 2.04 -2.84 -7.97
C TYR A 20 1.69 -1.64 -7.10
N ILE A 21 1.72 -0.42 -7.66
CA ILE A 21 1.36 0.81 -6.96
C ILE A 21 0.30 1.53 -7.79
N THR A 22 -0.79 1.96 -7.15
CA THR A 22 -1.77 2.82 -7.83
C THR A 22 -1.17 4.20 -8.08
N GLU A 23 -1.59 4.92 -9.12
CA GLU A 23 -1.02 6.25 -9.38
C GLU A 23 -1.36 7.28 -8.29
N SER A 24 -2.48 7.09 -7.58
CA SER A 24 -2.97 7.89 -6.46
C SER A 24 -3.32 9.32 -6.86
N GLN A 25 -4.40 9.47 -7.62
CA GLN A 25 -4.99 10.75 -7.95
C GLN A 25 -5.50 11.50 -6.68
N PRO A 26 -5.51 12.84 -6.69
CA PRO A 26 -5.08 13.74 -7.76
C PRO A 26 -3.59 14.15 -7.71
N ASP A 27 -2.88 13.85 -6.61
CA ASP A 27 -1.52 14.36 -6.37
C ASP A 27 -0.39 13.49 -6.93
N LEU A 28 -0.75 12.36 -7.55
CA LEU A 28 0.15 11.39 -8.16
C LEU A 28 1.23 10.88 -7.19
N SER A 29 0.90 10.83 -5.89
CA SER A 29 1.82 10.38 -4.84
C SER A 29 2.31 8.95 -5.04
N GLY A 30 1.52 8.09 -5.68
CA GLY A 30 1.91 6.73 -6.04
C GLY A 30 3.05 6.69 -7.06
N LYS A 31 3.05 7.58 -8.06
CA LYS A 31 4.17 7.71 -9.02
C LYS A 31 5.47 8.13 -8.32
N LYS A 32 5.39 8.96 -7.28
CA LYS A 32 6.57 9.32 -6.45
C LYS A 32 7.11 8.11 -5.70
N MET A 33 6.23 7.30 -5.11
CA MET A 33 6.63 6.06 -4.43
C MET A 33 7.24 5.04 -5.41
N ALA A 34 6.69 4.91 -6.61
CA ALA A 34 7.23 4.02 -7.64
C ALA A 34 8.65 4.43 -8.06
N ARG A 35 8.93 5.73 -8.23
CA ARG A 35 10.29 6.22 -8.48
C ARG A 35 11.24 5.87 -7.34
N ALA A 36 10.81 6.02 -6.09
CA ALA A 36 11.63 5.67 -4.94
C ALA A 36 12.00 4.17 -4.92
N LEU A 37 11.05 3.29 -5.21
CA LEU A 37 11.32 1.84 -5.31
C LEU A 37 12.17 1.47 -6.53
N TYR A 38 12.00 2.18 -7.65
CA TYR A 38 12.82 1.99 -8.84
C TYR A 38 14.31 2.24 -8.55
N HIS A 39 14.63 3.30 -7.78
CA HIS A 39 16.00 3.57 -7.33
C HIS A 39 16.59 2.49 -6.42
N LEU A 40 15.75 1.62 -5.84
CA LEU A 40 16.16 0.48 -5.02
C LEU A 40 16.26 -0.82 -5.84
N ASN A 41 16.15 -0.75 -7.17
CA ASN A 41 16.13 -1.89 -8.09
C ASN A 41 14.98 -2.88 -7.82
N VAL A 42 13.85 -2.41 -7.28
CA VAL A 42 12.65 -3.21 -7.10
C VAL A 42 11.78 -3.13 -8.37
N PRO A 43 11.39 -4.26 -8.99
CA PRO A 43 10.45 -4.25 -10.10
C PRO A 43 9.11 -3.63 -9.67
N VAL A 44 8.76 -2.51 -10.29
CA VAL A 44 7.56 -1.75 -9.94
C VAL A 44 6.69 -1.50 -11.17
N THR A 45 5.38 -1.66 -11.01
CA THR A 45 4.39 -1.34 -12.04
C THR A 45 3.38 -0.38 -11.47
N VAL A 46 3.22 0.77 -12.12
CA VAL A 46 2.19 1.74 -11.76
C VAL A 46 0.89 1.35 -12.47
N VAL A 47 -0.21 1.29 -11.72
CA VAL A 47 -1.54 0.97 -12.23
C VAL A 47 -2.49 2.16 -12.00
N LEU A 48 -3.54 2.25 -12.80
CA LEU A 48 -4.62 3.21 -12.57
C LEU A 48 -5.34 2.90 -11.26
N ASP A 49 -5.84 3.91 -10.56
CA ASP A 49 -6.57 3.72 -9.30
C ASP A 49 -7.83 2.86 -9.49
N ALA A 50 -8.46 2.92 -10.67
CA ALA A 50 -9.60 2.09 -11.05
C ALA A 50 -9.23 0.62 -11.36
N ALA A 51 -7.96 0.33 -11.67
CA ALA A 51 -7.50 -1.02 -12.03
C ALA A 51 -7.17 -1.89 -10.81
N VAL A 52 -7.39 -1.40 -9.58
CA VAL A 52 -7.09 -2.14 -8.34
C VAL A 52 -7.80 -3.49 -8.30
N GLY A 53 -9.09 -3.55 -8.66
CA GLY A 53 -9.82 -4.82 -8.69
C GLY A 53 -9.28 -5.81 -9.74
N TYR A 54 -8.85 -5.29 -10.89
CA TYR A 54 -8.28 -6.09 -11.97
C TYR A 54 -6.92 -6.69 -11.60
N ILE A 55 -6.06 -5.92 -10.92
CA ILE A 55 -4.72 -6.39 -10.57
C ILE A 55 -4.69 -7.27 -9.31
N MET A 56 -5.71 -7.18 -8.45
CA MET A 56 -5.77 -7.86 -7.16
C MET A 56 -5.55 -9.38 -7.26
N GLU A 57 -6.00 -10.01 -8.36
CA GLU A 57 -5.84 -11.45 -8.57
C GLU A 57 -4.35 -11.85 -8.61
N LYS A 58 -3.52 -10.99 -9.22
CA LYS A 58 -2.07 -11.17 -9.40
C LYS A 58 -1.25 -10.79 -8.18
N VAL A 59 -1.88 -10.24 -7.14
CA VAL A 59 -1.22 -9.76 -5.93
C VAL A 59 -1.29 -10.84 -4.85
N ASP A 60 -0.18 -11.06 -4.13
CA ASP A 60 -0.14 -12.02 -3.02
C ASP A 60 -0.67 -11.42 -1.71
N LEU A 61 -0.36 -10.15 -1.46
CA LEU A 61 -0.75 -9.41 -0.27
C LEU A 61 -0.80 -7.92 -0.54
N VAL A 62 -1.58 -7.19 0.25
CA VAL A 62 -1.68 -5.73 0.18
C VAL A 62 -1.04 -5.11 1.42
N ILE A 63 -0.19 -4.09 1.23
CA ILE A 63 0.37 -3.29 2.32
C ILE A 63 -0.01 -1.83 2.10
N VAL A 64 -0.65 -1.23 3.09
CA VAL A 64 -0.98 0.20 3.10
C VAL A 64 -0.39 0.90 4.31
N GLY A 65 -0.25 2.21 4.21
CA GLY A 65 -0.02 3.06 5.38
C GLY A 65 -1.35 3.43 6.05
N ALA A 66 -1.26 4.11 7.18
CA ALA A 66 -2.40 4.83 7.75
C ALA A 66 -1.98 6.24 8.19
N GLU A 67 -2.95 7.15 8.14
CA GLU A 67 -2.91 8.51 8.71
C GLU A 67 -3.51 8.52 10.11
N GLY A 68 -4.50 7.64 10.38
CA GLY A 68 -5.06 7.41 11.71
C GLY A 68 -5.51 5.96 11.89
N VAL A 69 -5.45 5.46 13.13
CA VAL A 69 -6.00 4.16 13.54
C VAL A 69 -7.05 4.42 14.61
N VAL A 70 -8.28 3.97 14.39
CA VAL A 70 -9.42 4.19 15.31
C VAL A 70 -9.63 3.01 16.25
N GLU A 71 -10.42 3.22 17.31
CA GLU A 71 -10.57 2.28 18.43
C GLU A 71 -11.14 0.90 18.04
N ASN A 72 -11.91 0.82 16.94
CA ASN A 72 -12.44 -0.44 16.43
C ASN A 72 -11.45 -1.22 15.54
N GLY A 73 -10.21 -0.75 15.40
CA GLY A 73 -9.18 -1.33 14.53
C GLY A 73 -9.24 -0.90 13.06
N GLY A 74 -10.21 -0.05 12.70
CA GLY A 74 -10.28 0.61 11.41
C GLY A 74 -9.16 1.63 11.21
N ILE A 75 -8.98 2.07 9.96
CA ILE A 75 -7.93 3.02 9.60
C ILE A 75 -8.48 4.15 8.75
N ILE A 76 -7.86 5.32 8.90
CA ILE A 76 -8.00 6.46 8.01
C ILE A 76 -6.75 6.52 7.16
N ASN A 77 -6.93 6.57 5.85
CA ASN A 77 -5.86 6.73 4.88
C ASN A 77 -6.43 7.41 3.63
N LYS A 78 -5.53 7.84 2.73
CA LYS A 78 -5.87 8.46 1.45
C LYS A 78 -6.99 7.72 0.69
N ILE A 79 -7.78 8.50 -0.07
CA ILE A 79 -8.83 8.02 -0.97
C ILE A 79 -8.36 6.83 -1.81
N GLY A 80 -9.24 5.85 -1.99
CA GLY A 80 -8.94 4.58 -2.68
C GLY A 80 -8.54 3.43 -1.75
N THR A 81 -8.23 3.69 -0.47
CA THR A 81 -7.88 2.62 0.48
C THR A 81 -9.05 1.69 0.78
N ASN A 82 -10.27 2.23 0.94
CA ASN A 82 -11.46 1.43 1.21
C ASN A 82 -11.78 0.44 0.07
N GLN A 83 -11.83 0.92 -1.18
CA GLN A 83 -12.06 0.06 -2.35
C GLN A 83 -10.97 -1.02 -2.48
N MET A 84 -9.72 -0.69 -2.19
CA MET A 84 -8.62 -1.66 -2.19
C MET A 84 -8.81 -2.74 -1.13
N ALA A 85 -9.22 -2.37 0.08
CA ALA A 85 -9.51 -3.31 1.16
C ALA A 85 -10.69 -4.23 0.83
N VAL A 86 -11.76 -3.68 0.24
CA VAL A 86 -12.92 -4.47 -0.23
C VAL A 86 -12.50 -5.47 -1.31
N CYS A 87 -11.76 -5.04 -2.33
CA CYS A 87 -11.26 -5.93 -3.38
C CYS A 87 -10.34 -7.03 -2.83
N ALA A 88 -9.42 -6.67 -1.93
CA ALA A 88 -8.51 -7.62 -1.30
C ALA A 88 -9.29 -8.67 -0.48
N LYS A 89 -10.24 -8.22 0.34
CA LYS A 89 -11.08 -9.11 1.15
C LYS A 89 -11.94 -10.05 0.29
N ALA A 90 -12.56 -9.53 -0.77
CA ALA A 90 -13.39 -10.31 -1.69
C ALA A 90 -12.59 -11.42 -2.40
N GLN A 91 -11.30 -11.20 -2.65
CA GLN A 91 -10.39 -12.17 -3.27
C GLN A 91 -9.52 -12.93 -2.26
N ASN A 92 -9.85 -12.87 -0.96
CA ASN A 92 -9.11 -13.51 0.13
C ASN A 92 -7.61 -13.17 0.17
N LYS A 93 -7.24 -11.98 -0.29
CA LYS A 93 -5.87 -11.48 -0.19
C LYS A 93 -5.65 -10.83 1.18
N PRO A 94 -4.57 -11.18 1.91
CA PRO A 94 -4.29 -10.56 3.19
C PRO A 94 -3.99 -9.06 3.04
N PHE A 95 -4.59 -8.26 3.91
CA PHE A 95 -4.49 -6.80 3.91
C PHE A 95 -3.79 -6.33 5.18
N TYR A 96 -2.57 -5.81 5.05
CA TYR A 96 -1.75 -5.36 6.15
C TYR A 96 -1.66 -3.84 6.18
N VAL A 97 -1.79 -3.28 7.39
CA VAL A 97 -1.60 -1.86 7.63
C VAL A 97 -0.31 -1.67 8.41
N VAL A 98 0.51 -0.70 7.96
CA VAL A 98 1.70 -0.27 8.69
C VAL A 98 1.51 1.17 9.16
N ALA A 99 1.52 1.35 10.48
CA ALA A 99 1.32 2.64 11.12
C ALA A 99 2.15 2.76 12.41
N GLU A 100 2.55 3.98 12.74
CA GLU A 100 3.19 4.30 14.01
C GLU A 100 2.18 4.48 15.14
N SER A 101 2.57 4.19 16.39
CA SER A 101 1.69 4.22 17.56
C SER A 101 1.11 5.61 17.87
N PHE A 102 1.76 6.69 17.46
CA PHE A 102 1.25 8.05 17.69
C PHE A 102 0.07 8.42 16.78
N LYS A 103 -0.32 7.57 15.83
CA LYS A 103 -1.48 7.76 14.95
C LYS A 103 -2.77 7.16 15.49
N PHE A 104 -2.75 6.62 16.71
CA PHE A 104 -3.93 6.08 17.37
C PHE A 104 -4.79 7.25 17.80
N VAL A 105 -6.01 7.33 17.27
CA VAL A 105 -6.94 8.44 17.48
C VAL A 105 -8.22 7.93 18.14
N ARG A 106 -8.76 8.74 19.04
CA ARG A 106 -10.10 8.56 19.60
C ARG A 106 -11.06 9.45 18.81
N LEU A 107 -11.88 8.82 17.97
CA LEU A 107 -12.88 9.44 17.11
C LEU A 107 -14.22 8.75 17.32
#